data_AF-A0A9X8VC48-F1
#
_entry.id   AF-A0A9X8VC48-F1
#
_cell.length_a   1.000
_cell.length_b   1.000
_cell.length_c   1.000
_cell.angle_alpha   90.00
_cell.angle_beta   90.00
_cell.angle_gamma   90.00
#
_symmetry.space_group_name_H-M   'P 1'
#
loop_
_entity.id
_entity.type
_entity.pdbx_description
1 polymer ?
#
loop_
_entity_poly.entity_id
_entity_poly.type
_entity_poly.pdbx_seq_one_letter_code
_entity_poly.pdbx_strand_id
1 'polypeptide(L)'
;GTGKVSYVGGNSKSSALFISLLKRLKATYRRAKTITLIVDNYIIHKSRETQRWLKENPKFRVIYQPVYSPWVNHVERLWQALHDTI
;
A
#
# COMPACT_ATOMS: atom_id res chain seq x y z
N GLY A 1 -5.73 -7.95 13.70
CA GLY A 1 -5.03 -7.98 12.40
C GLY A 1 -4.26 -9.27 12.28
N THR A 2 -3.99 -9.76 11.07
CA THR A 2 -3.30 -11.06 10.87
C THR A 2 -1.83 -11.06 11.29
N GLY A 3 -1.22 -9.89 11.53
CA GLY A 3 0.19 -9.77 11.95
C GLY A 3 1.22 -10.20 10.89
N LYS A 4 0.78 -10.48 9.66
CA LYS A 4 1.64 -11.01 8.58
C LYS A 4 2.16 -9.90 7.70
N VAL A 5 3.48 -9.81 7.57
CA VAL A 5 4.17 -8.92 6.63
C VAL A 5 4.25 -9.60 5.25
N SER A 6 3.98 -8.84 4.18
CA SER A 6 4.14 -9.28 2.80
C SER A 6 4.99 -8.27 2.05
N TYR A 7 6.06 -8.73 1.40
CA TYR A 7 6.99 -7.88 0.68
C TYR A 7 7.29 -8.44 -0.71
N VAL A 8 7.81 -7.57 -1.58
CA VAL A 8 8.40 -7.88 -2.89
C VAL A 8 9.69 -7.08 -3.01
N GLY A 9 10.71 -7.66 -3.65
CA GLY A 9 12.04 -7.04 -3.77
C GLY A 9 12.33 -6.56 -5.19
N GLY A 10 13.10 -5.48 -5.29
CA GLY A 10 13.63 -4.93 -6.54
C GLY A 10 14.67 -3.84 -6.23
N ASN A 11 15.47 -3.47 -7.24
CA ASN A 11 16.59 -2.54 -7.05
C ASN A 11 16.15 -1.09 -6.78
N SER A 12 14.88 -0.75 -7.04
CA SER A 12 14.31 0.57 -6.75
C SER A 12 12.82 0.48 -6.45
N LYS A 13 12.31 1.46 -5.69
CA LYS A 13 10.87 1.62 -5.44
C LYS A 13 10.19 2.12 -6.72
N SER A 14 9.69 1.21 -7.54
CA SER A 14 9.06 1.52 -8.83
C SER A 14 7.55 1.19 -8.84
N SER A 15 6.82 1.77 -9.80
CA SER A 15 5.41 1.45 -10.03
C SER A 15 5.19 -0.04 -10.30
N ALA A 16 6.06 -0.66 -11.11
CA ALA A 16 6.01 -2.08 -11.42
C ALA A 16 6.19 -2.95 -10.17
N LEU A 17 7.11 -2.56 -9.27
CA LEU A 17 7.30 -3.27 -8.00
C LEU A 17 6.08 -3.13 -7.10
N PHE A 18 5.49 -1.93 -7.01
CA PHE A 18 4.26 -1.71 -6.27
C PHE A 18 3.10 -2.55 -6.83
N ILE A 19 2.87 -2.57 -8.14
CA ILE A 19 1.86 -3.41 -8.78
C ILE A 19 2.10 -4.90 -8.50
N SER A 20 3.36 -5.34 -8.47
CA SER A 20 3.72 -6.73 -8.13
C SER A 20 3.32 -7.08 -6.69
N LEU A 21 3.50 -6.14 -5.75
CA LEU A 21 2.98 -6.29 -4.39
C LEU A 21 1.45 -6.42 -4.39
N LEU A 22 0.74 -5.58 -5.14
CA LEU A 22 -0.72 -5.64 -5.21
C LEU A 22 -1.22 -6.97 -5.79
N LYS A 23 -0.55 -7.51 -6.80
CA LYS A 23 -0.83 -8.85 -7.34
C LYS A 23 -0.65 -9.93 -6.27
N ARG A 24 0.44 -9.88 -5.50
CA ARG A 24 0.68 -10.80 -4.39
C ARG A 24 -0.42 -10.70 -3.33
N LEU A 25 -0.78 -9.48 -2.90
CA LEU A 25 -1.87 -9.27 -1.94
C LEU A 25 -3.22 -9.77 -2.45
N LYS A 26 -3.54 -9.55 -3.74
CA LYS A 26 -4.77 -10.05 -4.37
C LYS A 26 -4.85 -11.57 -4.29
N ALA A 27 -3.74 -12.27 -4.53
CA ALA A 27 -3.65 -13.73 -4.44
C ALA A 27 -3.75 -14.23 -2.99
N THR A 28 -2.97 -13.63 -2.07
CA THR A 28 -2.97 -13.98 -0.64
C THR A 28 -4.35 -13.79 -0.01
N TYR A 29 -5.02 -12.68 -0.31
CA TYR A 29 -6.34 -12.33 0.21
C TYR A 29 -7.45 -12.55 -0.82
N ARG A 30 -7.38 -13.67 -1.56
CA ARG A 30 -8.38 -14.07 -2.57
C ARG A 30 -9.83 -13.95 -2.09
N ARG A 31 -10.11 -14.39 -0.85
CA ARG A 31 -11.46 -14.44 -0.27
C ARG A 31 -11.97 -13.12 0.30
N ALA A 32 -11.10 -12.11 0.48
CA ALA A 32 -11.54 -10.80 0.94
C ALA A 32 -12.50 -10.18 -0.10
N LYS A 33 -13.53 -9.45 0.35
CA LYS A 33 -14.39 -8.68 -0.58
C LYS A 33 -13.71 -7.38 -1.02
N THR A 34 -12.95 -6.77 -0.11
CA THR A 34 -12.25 -5.50 -0.31
C THR A 34 -10.89 -5.54 0.37
N ILE A 35 -9.91 -4.87 -0.23
CA ILE A 35 -8.58 -4.64 0.34
C ILE A 35 -8.38 -3.12 0.41
N THR A 36 -8.38 -2.57 1.62
CA THR A 36 -8.09 -1.15 1.83
C THR A 36 -6.59 -0.97 1.98
N LEU A 37 -6.00 -0.16 1.11
CA LEU A 37 -4.59 0.20 1.12
C LEU A 37 -4.45 1.60 1.72
N ILE A 38 -3.67 1.72 2.79
CA ILE A 38 -3.26 3.02 3.32
C ILE A 38 -1.83 3.24 2.84
N VAL A 39 -1.60 4.27 2.03
CA VAL A 39 -0.32 4.56 1.40
C VAL A 39 0.09 6.01 1.65
N ASP A 40 1.39 6.28 1.64
CA ASP A 40 1.91 7.63 1.65
C ASP A 40 1.66 8.34 0.30
N ASN A 41 2.17 9.56 0.15
CA ASN A 41 2.01 10.35 -1.08
C ASN A 41 3.07 10.05 -2.16
N TYR A 42 3.80 8.94 -2.07
CA TYR A 42 4.88 8.65 -3.00
C TYR A 42 4.37 8.48 -4.45
N ILE A 43 5.13 9.02 -5.41
CA ILE A 43 4.69 9.20 -6.80
C ILE A 43 4.34 7.87 -7.49
N ILE A 44 4.96 6.77 -7.09
CA ILE A 44 4.70 5.45 -7.70
C ILE A 44 3.25 4.97 -7.46
N HIS A 45 2.61 5.39 -6.36
CA HIS A 45 1.23 5.03 -6.05
C HIS A 45 0.24 5.77 -6.95
N LYS A 46 0.64 6.93 -7.46
CA LYS A 46 -0.15 7.82 -8.31
C LYS A 46 0.24 7.74 -9.79
N SER A 47 1.19 6.87 -10.16
CA SER A 47 1.63 6.73 -11.54
C SER A 47 0.51 6.24 -12.46
N ARG A 48 0.58 6.58 -13.75
CA ARG A 48 -0.43 6.17 -14.75
C ARG A 48 -0.59 4.64 -14.80
N GLU A 49 0.50 3.90 -14.69
CA GLU A 49 0.49 2.44 -14.68
C GLU A 49 -0.25 1.89 -13.45
N THR A 50 0.06 2.42 -12.27
CA THR A 50 -0.60 2.02 -11.01
C THR A 50 -2.08 2.35 -11.04
N GLN A 51 -2.47 3.55 -11.48
CA GLN A 51 -3.86 3.96 -11.58
C GLN A 51 -4.66 3.12 -12.58
N ARG A 52 -4.05 2.77 -13.73
CA ARG A 52 -4.65 1.85 -14.70
C ARG A 52 -4.90 0.48 -14.07
N TRP A 53 -3.91 -0.08 -13.39
CA TRP A 53 -4.05 -1.38 -12.73
C TRP A 53 -5.13 -1.36 -11.64
N LEU A 54 -5.18 -0.31 -10.81
CA LEU A 54 -6.20 -0.16 -9.77
C LEU A 54 -7.61 -0.07 -10.35
N LYS A 55 -7.79 0.62 -11.48
CA LYS A 55 -9.07 0.69 -12.19
C LYS A 55 -9.55 -0.69 -12.66
N GLU A 56 -8.63 -1.54 -13.11
CA GLU A 56 -8.92 -2.93 -13.51
C GLU A 56 -9.12 -3.87 -12.29
N ASN A 57 -8.85 -3.39 -11.07
CA ASN A 57 -8.89 -4.18 -9.84
C ASN A 57 -9.70 -3.46 -8.73
N PRO A 58 -11.04 -3.33 -8.89
CA PRO A 58 -11.91 -2.55 -7.99
C PRO A 58 -12.00 -3.11 -6.55
N LYS A 59 -11.43 -4.30 -6.32
CA LYS A 59 -11.24 -4.88 -4.99
C LYS A 59 -10.36 -3.99 -4.09
N PHE A 60 -9.46 -3.21 -4.68
CA PHE A 60 -8.55 -2.33 -3.95
C PHE A 60 -9.16 -0.95 -3.78
N ARG A 61 -9.21 -0.48 -2.53
CA ARG A 61 -9.55 0.91 -2.17
C ARG A 61 -8.32 1.58 -1.61
N VAL A 62 -7.86 2.65 -2.25
CA VAL A 62 -6.64 3.36 -1.82
C VAL A 62 -7.01 4.60 -1.01
N ILE A 63 -6.40 4.74 0.15
CA ILE A 63 -6.45 5.91 1.01
C ILE A 63 -5.03 6.49 1.07
N TYR A 64 -4.89 7.72 0.60
CA TYR A 64 -3.64 8.46 0.71
C TYR A 64 -3.60 9.19 2.04
N GLN A 65 -2.44 9.21 2.67
CA GLN A 65 -2.23 10.05 3.84
C GLN A 65 -2.43 11.54 3.48
N PRO A 66 -3.01 12.34 4.38
CA PRO A 66 -3.12 13.77 4.15
C PRO A 66 -1.73 14.41 4.02
N VAL A 67 -1.59 15.35 3.07
CA VAL A 67 -0.35 16.09 2.85
C VAL A 67 -0.21 17.14 3.97
N TYR A 68 0.90 17.10 4.72
CA TYR A 68 1.19 17.99 5.86
C TYR A 68 0.10 18.06 6.93
N SER A 69 0.02 17.04 7.77
CA SER A 69 -0.83 17.09 8.96
C SER A 69 0.02 16.84 10.21
N PRO A 70 0.59 17.90 10.83
CA PRO A 70 1.42 17.78 12.03
C PRO A 70 0.66 17.24 13.27
N TRP A 71 -0.65 17.03 13.16
CA TRP A 71 -1.52 16.37 14.15
C TRP A 71 -1.59 14.84 13.98
N VAL A 72 -0.96 14.27 12.95
CA VAL A 72 -0.98 12.84 12.57
C VAL A 72 0.06 12.00 13.32
N ASN A 73 0.57 12.55 14.43
CA ASN A 73 1.49 11.91 15.36
C ASN A 73 1.02 10.50 15.81
N HIS A 74 -0.28 10.20 15.79
CA HIS A 74 -0.81 8.85 16.07
C HIS A 74 -0.69 7.86 14.91
N VAL A 75 -0.87 8.28 13.66
CA VAL A 75 -0.68 7.39 12.50
C VAL A 75 0.82 7.27 12.20
N GLU A 76 1.61 8.32 12.40
CA GLU A 76 3.08 8.20 12.42
C GLU A 76 3.54 7.23 13.49
N ARG A 77 3.03 7.27 14.72
CA ARG A 77 3.33 6.23 15.74
C ARG A 77 2.92 4.83 15.31
N LEU A 78 1.79 4.69 14.60
CA LEU A 78 1.36 3.40 14.07
C LEU A 78 2.31 2.91 12.96
N TRP A 79 2.78 3.82 12.10
CA TRP A 79 3.79 3.53 11.09
C TRP A 79 5.17 3.27 11.70
N GLN A 80 5.53 3.97 12.77
CA GLN A 80 6.79 3.81 13.50
C GLN A 80 6.80 2.50 14.26
N ALA A 81 5.70 2.15 14.95
CA ALA A 81 5.52 0.82 15.53
C ALA A 81 5.56 -0.29 14.46
N LEU A 82 4.97 -0.08 13.28
CA LEU A 82 5.09 -1.03 12.16
C LEU A 82 6.51 -1.10 11.58
N HIS A 83 7.27 -0.01 11.62
CA HIS A 83 8.64 0.07 11.12
C HIS A 83 9.65 -0.55 12.10
N ASP A 84 9.47 -0.33 13.40
CA ASP A 84 10.33 -0.84 14.49
C ASP A 84 10.13 -2.33 14.78
N THR A 85 9.09 -2.95 14.21
CA THR A 85 8.81 -4.39 14.34
C THR A 85 9.38 -5.23 13.17
N ILE A 86 10.32 -4.67 12.40
CA ILE A 86 11.04 -5.35 11.30
C ILE A 86 12.54 -5.27 11.52
#